data_AF-A0A259BB06-F1
#
_entry.id   AF-A0A259BB06-F1
#
_cell.length_a   1.000
_cell.length_b   1.000
_cell.length_c   1.000
_cell.angle_alpha   90.00
_cell.angle_beta   90.00
_cell.angle_gamma   90.00
#
_symmetry.space_group_name_H-M   'P 1'
#
loop_
_entity.id
_entity.type
_entity.pdbx_description
1 polymer ?
#
loop_
_entity_poly.entity_id
_entity_poly.type
_entity_poly.pdbx_seq_one_letter_code
_entity_poly.pdbx_strand_id
1 'polypeptide(L)'
;QTVHYRMPEPKTANGKAGPTGGAPGDDAIVATKPRPDVTRRGIEMVGDFRTDALHEALARAPIEDDTLLALLVLAFAGRNISIASGASGDVYGYARMDRHAARLVGSEGKLEVDRETLQQAARGVLIDVLSCRENRTDSGIVARLAGDAIGADGFLPNMGTDEFLSCLSRAALEGSCKDTPVLPRQKVKDTRAALVEHFKEERFVHPSALFAPDATKLASWLVKHEASEDDDLDEGAGEPDSTEPNEAPDEGAYGVAAE
;
A
#
# COMPACT_ATOMS: atom_id res chain seq x y z
N GLN A 1 -64.14 23.36 15.84
CA GLN A 1 -63.07 22.37 16.10
C GLN A 1 -61.90 22.75 15.20
N THR A 2 -60.90 23.43 15.76
CA THR A 2 -59.76 23.95 15.00
C THR A 2 -58.50 23.53 15.73
N VAL A 3 -57.74 22.65 15.09
CA VAL A 3 -56.52 22.04 15.61
C VAL A 3 -55.36 22.98 15.29
N HIS A 4 -54.62 23.41 16.31
CA HIS A 4 -53.40 24.18 16.15
C HIS A 4 -52.27 23.28 15.62
N TYR A 5 -51.76 23.59 14.43
CA TYR A 5 -50.59 22.93 13.85
C TYR A 5 -49.31 23.56 14.40
N ARG A 6 -48.48 22.78 15.10
CA ARG A 6 -47.18 23.22 15.63
C ARG A 6 -46.09 22.94 14.58
N MET A 7 -45.51 23.98 13.99
CA MET A 7 -44.33 23.83 13.12
C MET A 7 -43.06 23.54 13.96
N PRO A 8 -42.14 22.70 13.48
CA PRO A 8 -40.87 22.43 14.16
C PRO A 8 -39.94 23.65 14.13
N GLU A 9 -39.30 23.94 15.26
CA GLU A 9 -38.35 25.03 15.44
C GLU A 9 -37.07 24.82 14.59
N PRO A 10 -36.53 25.88 13.95
CA PRO A 10 -35.29 25.80 13.21
C PRO A 10 -34.10 25.62 14.17
N LYS A 11 -33.32 24.54 13.96
CA LYS A 11 -32.07 24.30 14.70
C LYS A 11 -31.06 25.41 14.42
N THR A 12 -30.66 26.09 15.48
CA THR A 12 -29.63 27.13 15.49
C THR A 12 -28.25 26.52 15.21
N ALA A 13 -27.52 27.14 14.28
CA ALA A 13 -26.09 26.90 14.11
C ALA A 13 -25.34 27.61 15.24
N ASN A 14 -24.57 26.85 16.03
CA ASN A 14 -23.67 27.40 17.04
C ASN A 14 -22.45 28.04 16.36
N GLY A 15 -22.49 29.36 16.21
CA GLY A 15 -21.33 30.18 15.88
C GLY A 15 -21.14 31.27 16.93
N LYS A 16 -20.10 31.14 17.78
CA LYS A 16 -19.65 32.22 18.67
C LYS A 16 -18.88 33.25 17.85
N ALA A 17 -19.39 34.48 17.76
CA ALA A 17 -18.59 35.70 17.66
C ALA A 17 -19.41 36.92 18.12
N GLY A 18 -18.89 37.65 19.11
CA GLY A 18 -19.35 38.99 19.49
C GLY A 18 -18.68 40.09 18.65
N PRO A 19 -19.12 41.37 18.78
CA PRO A 19 -19.37 42.23 17.61
C PRO A 19 -18.42 43.43 17.47
N THR A 20 -18.17 43.84 16.23
CA THR A 20 -18.00 45.21 15.68
C THR A 20 -17.96 45.02 14.15
N GLY A 21 -18.61 45.72 13.23
CA GLY A 21 -19.16 47.08 13.17
C GLY A 21 -18.60 47.72 11.88
N GLY A 22 -19.28 47.60 10.73
CA GLY A 22 -18.99 48.41 9.52
C GLY A 22 -19.17 47.74 8.15
N ALA A 23 -20.25 48.17 7.44
CA ALA A 23 -20.46 48.31 5.98
C ALA A 23 -20.25 47.12 4.99
N PRO A 24 -20.98 47.12 3.84
CA PRO A 24 -21.23 45.92 3.04
C PRO A 24 -20.28 45.75 1.86
N GLY A 25 -19.85 44.52 1.60
CA GLY A 25 -19.11 44.15 0.39
C GLY A 25 -18.06 43.10 0.68
N ASP A 26 -18.40 41.84 0.51
CA ASP A 26 -17.83 41.00 -0.55
C ASP A 26 -18.47 39.62 -0.43
N ASP A 27 -18.97 39.10 -1.55
CA ASP A 27 -19.26 37.68 -1.67
C ASP A 27 -17.94 36.94 -1.46
N ALA A 28 -17.70 36.52 -0.22
CA ALA A 28 -16.61 35.62 0.11
C ALA A 28 -16.90 34.29 -0.58
N ILE A 29 -16.38 34.17 -1.81
CA ILE A 29 -16.30 32.93 -2.56
C ILE A 29 -15.55 31.96 -1.66
N VAL A 30 -16.30 31.05 -1.04
CA VAL A 30 -15.75 29.88 -0.38
C VAL A 30 -15.05 29.10 -1.49
N ALA A 31 -13.74 29.31 -1.62
CA ALA A 31 -12.90 28.55 -2.53
C ALA A 31 -12.93 27.10 -2.08
N THR A 32 -13.88 26.35 -2.63
CA THR A 32 -13.97 24.92 -2.46
C THR A 32 -12.69 24.30 -3.01
N LYS A 33 -12.03 23.44 -2.23
CA LYS A 33 -10.81 22.74 -2.65
C LYS A 33 -11.00 22.20 -4.07
N PRO A 34 -10.04 22.42 -4.98
CA PRO A 34 -10.14 21.87 -6.33
C PRO A 34 -10.32 20.36 -6.23
N ARG A 35 -11.26 19.83 -7.03
CA ARG A 35 -11.56 18.40 -7.06
C ARG A 35 -10.27 17.65 -7.45
N PRO A 36 -9.93 16.55 -6.76
CA PRO A 36 -8.76 15.75 -7.14
C PRO A 36 -8.91 15.25 -8.59
N ASP A 37 -7.77 15.13 -9.28
CA ASP A 37 -7.72 14.71 -10.69
C ASP A 37 -8.22 13.29 -10.90
N VAL A 38 -7.99 12.42 -9.93
CA VAL A 38 -8.48 11.05 -9.91
C VAL A 38 -9.35 10.86 -8.68
N THR A 39 -10.54 10.30 -8.87
CA THR A 39 -11.44 9.95 -7.75
C THR A 39 -10.86 8.84 -6.89
N ARG A 40 -11.38 8.65 -5.66
CA ARG A 40 -10.99 7.52 -4.79
C ARG A 40 -11.08 6.17 -5.50
N ARG A 41 -12.16 5.92 -6.25
CA ARG A 41 -12.31 4.70 -7.05
C ARG A 41 -11.18 4.55 -8.07
N GLY A 42 -10.81 5.63 -8.76
CA GLY A 42 -9.71 5.60 -9.72
C GLY A 42 -8.36 5.30 -9.05
N ILE A 43 -8.14 5.80 -7.82
CA ILE A 43 -6.94 5.48 -7.04
C ILE A 43 -6.91 4.00 -6.63
N GLU A 44 -8.04 3.43 -6.20
CA GLU A 44 -8.17 2.00 -5.92
C GLU A 44 -7.86 1.16 -7.17
N MET A 45 -8.44 1.50 -8.33
CA MET A 45 -8.14 0.84 -9.60
C MET A 45 -6.65 0.93 -9.97
N VAL A 46 -6.01 2.07 -9.75
CA VAL A 46 -4.57 2.24 -9.99
C VAL A 46 -3.76 1.30 -9.09
N GLY A 47 -4.15 1.13 -7.83
CA GLY A 47 -3.50 0.18 -6.92
C GLY A 47 -3.59 -1.27 -7.40
N ASP A 48 -4.76 -1.67 -7.93
CA ASP A 48 -4.95 -3.00 -8.54
C ASP A 48 -4.11 -3.15 -9.82
N PHE A 49 -4.19 -2.19 -10.75
CA PHE A 49 -3.41 -2.20 -11.99
C PHE A 49 -1.90 -2.29 -11.75
N ARG A 50 -1.41 -1.54 -10.77
CA ARG A 50 0.00 -1.62 -10.36
C ARG A 50 0.32 -3.00 -9.80
N THR A 51 -0.50 -3.52 -8.89
CA THR A 51 -0.19 -4.82 -8.29
C THR A 51 -0.13 -5.92 -9.33
N ASP A 52 -1.07 -5.94 -10.26
CA ASP A 52 -1.10 -6.93 -11.33
C ASP A 52 0.09 -6.76 -12.29
N ALA A 53 0.43 -5.52 -12.66
CA ALA A 53 1.60 -5.22 -13.50
C ALA A 53 2.93 -5.58 -12.80
N LEU A 54 3.05 -5.32 -11.50
CA LEU A 54 4.21 -5.69 -10.69
C LEU A 54 4.37 -7.21 -10.63
N HIS A 55 3.27 -7.93 -10.41
CA HIS A 55 3.27 -9.39 -10.36
C HIS A 55 3.61 -10.00 -11.71
N GLU A 56 3.10 -9.43 -12.80
CA GLU A 56 3.43 -9.87 -14.15
C GLU A 56 4.90 -9.59 -14.50
N ALA A 57 5.42 -8.42 -14.15
CA ALA A 57 6.83 -8.07 -14.32
C ALA A 57 7.73 -9.03 -13.52
N LEU A 58 7.41 -9.30 -12.25
CA LEU A 58 8.11 -10.28 -11.42
C LEU A 58 8.03 -11.70 -11.99
N ALA A 59 6.99 -12.05 -12.75
CA ALA A 59 6.87 -13.36 -13.37
C ALA A 59 7.66 -13.47 -14.69
N ARG A 60 7.83 -12.38 -15.46
CA ARG A 60 8.27 -12.45 -16.86
C ARG A 60 9.43 -11.57 -17.25
N ALA A 61 9.65 -10.44 -16.58
CA ALA A 61 10.73 -9.52 -16.93
C ALA A 61 12.09 -10.18 -16.70
N PRO A 62 13.13 -9.90 -17.53
CA PRO A 62 14.49 -10.27 -17.19
C PRO A 62 14.94 -9.45 -15.97
N ILE A 63 15.33 -10.11 -14.89
CA ILE A 63 15.77 -9.46 -13.65
C ILE A 63 17.08 -10.12 -13.24
N GLU A 64 18.10 -9.30 -13.00
CA GLU A 64 19.41 -9.73 -12.50
C GLU A 64 19.33 -10.19 -11.04
N ASP A 65 20.24 -11.06 -10.63
CA ASP A 65 20.24 -11.65 -9.28
C ASP A 65 20.42 -10.58 -8.19
N ASP A 66 21.31 -9.62 -8.42
CA ASP A 66 21.56 -8.52 -7.48
C ASP A 66 20.31 -7.65 -7.31
N THR A 67 19.57 -7.42 -8.40
CA THR A 67 18.27 -6.73 -8.35
C THR A 67 17.26 -7.56 -7.59
N LEU A 68 17.13 -8.87 -7.85
CA LEU A 68 16.22 -9.74 -7.07
C LEU A 68 16.54 -9.72 -5.57
N LEU A 69 17.83 -9.76 -5.21
CA LEU A 69 18.26 -9.69 -3.82
C LEU A 69 17.91 -8.34 -3.19
N ALA A 70 18.14 -7.23 -3.90
CA ALA A 70 17.74 -5.90 -3.46
C ALA A 70 16.22 -5.79 -3.26
N LEU A 71 15.42 -6.38 -4.17
CA LEU A 71 13.97 -6.41 -4.03
C LEU A 71 13.50 -7.22 -2.82
N LEU A 72 14.18 -8.33 -2.49
CA LEU A 72 13.88 -9.11 -1.29
C LEU A 72 14.11 -8.28 -0.02
N VAL A 73 15.20 -7.50 0.03
CA VAL A 73 15.45 -6.56 1.13
C VAL A 73 14.35 -5.51 1.21
N LEU A 74 13.97 -4.90 0.07
CA LEU A 74 12.87 -3.92 0.02
C LEU A 74 11.53 -4.52 0.45
N ALA A 75 11.26 -5.78 0.12
CA ALA A 75 10.02 -6.46 0.47
C ALA A 75 9.86 -6.58 1.99
N PHE A 76 10.94 -6.86 2.74
CA PHE A 76 10.90 -6.88 4.21
C PHE A 76 10.68 -5.49 4.84
N ALA A 77 11.01 -4.41 4.14
CA ALA A 77 10.68 -3.04 4.55
C ALA A 77 9.25 -2.62 4.17
N GLY A 78 8.44 -3.53 3.61
CA GLY A 78 7.04 -3.29 3.25
C GLY A 78 6.15 -3.06 4.47
N ARG A 79 5.24 -2.08 4.36
CA ARG A 79 4.27 -1.75 5.44
C ARG A 79 3.26 -2.85 5.74
N ASN A 80 3.14 -3.83 4.85
CA ASN A 80 2.25 -4.97 4.95
C ASN A 80 2.93 -6.23 5.52
N ILE A 81 4.20 -6.13 5.90
CA ILE A 81 4.98 -7.22 6.45
C ILE A 81 5.07 -7.09 7.96
N SER A 82 5.00 -8.24 8.63
CA SER A 82 5.27 -8.39 10.05
C SER A 82 6.23 -9.57 10.19
N ILE A 83 7.33 -9.36 10.90
CA ILE A 83 8.39 -10.36 11.08
C ILE A 83 8.43 -10.69 12.55
N ALA A 84 8.25 -11.97 12.87
CA ALA A 84 8.57 -12.48 14.19
C ALA A 84 10.09 -12.58 14.31
N SER A 85 10.68 -11.92 15.30
CA SER A 85 12.12 -12.00 15.52
C SER A 85 12.42 -13.22 16.40
N GLY A 86 13.49 -13.95 16.08
CA GLY A 86 14.05 -14.94 17.03
C GLY A 86 14.83 -14.26 18.18
N ALA A 87 15.14 -12.97 18.04
CA ALA A 87 15.85 -12.16 19.01
C ALA A 87 14.92 -11.43 20.00
N SER A 88 13.61 -11.34 19.71
CA SER A 88 12.60 -10.75 20.62
C SER A 88 11.24 -11.44 20.47
N GLY A 89 10.46 -11.52 21.56
CA GLY A 89 9.30 -12.43 21.69
C GLY A 89 8.03 -12.10 20.89
N ASP A 90 8.09 -11.24 19.88
CA ASP A 90 6.90 -10.88 19.10
C ASP A 90 6.67 -11.82 17.91
N VAL A 91 5.41 -12.18 17.70
CA VAL A 91 4.93 -13.17 16.73
C VAL A 91 4.03 -12.50 15.70
N TYR A 92 4.19 -12.80 14.39
CA TYR A 92 3.11 -13.18 13.45
C TYR A 92 3.55 -13.27 11.99
N GLY A 93 2.82 -14.07 11.18
CA GLY A 93 2.67 -13.82 9.73
C GLY A 93 2.96 -14.99 8.78
N TYR A 94 2.23 -16.11 8.88
CA TYR A 94 2.42 -17.26 7.99
C TYR A 94 1.50 -17.18 6.76
N ALA A 95 2.04 -16.79 5.60
CA ALA A 95 1.32 -16.88 4.34
C ALA A 95 2.18 -17.54 3.27
N ARG A 96 1.85 -18.79 2.92
CA ARG A 96 2.28 -19.56 1.73
C ARG A 96 3.79 -19.62 1.43
N MET A 97 4.65 -19.01 2.24
CA MET A 97 6.08 -18.83 1.99
C MET A 97 6.83 -20.15 2.03
N ASP A 98 6.36 -21.09 2.84
CA ASP A 98 6.88 -22.46 2.93
C ASP A 98 7.00 -23.16 1.59
N ARG A 99 6.08 -22.90 0.64
CA ARG A 99 6.15 -23.56 -0.68
C ARG A 99 7.36 -23.12 -1.48
N HIS A 100 7.81 -21.87 -1.29
CA HIS A 100 8.97 -21.33 -1.97
C HIS A 100 10.24 -21.81 -1.27
N ALA A 101 10.23 -21.83 0.07
CA ALA A 101 11.34 -22.38 0.86
C ALA A 101 11.55 -23.88 0.62
N ALA A 102 10.48 -24.68 0.57
CA ALA A 102 10.55 -26.12 0.35
C ALA A 102 11.19 -26.50 -0.98
N ARG A 103 11.07 -25.65 -2.02
CA ARG A 103 11.74 -25.87 -3.32
C ARG A 103 13.26 -25.77 -3.24
N LEU A 104 13.80 -25.16 -2.19
CA LEU A 104 15.24 -24.97 -1.98
C LEU A 104 15.87 -26.13 -1.20
N VAL A 105 15.07 -27.10 -0.76
CA VAL A 105 15.50 -28.22 0.07
C VAL A 105 15.51 -29.50 -0.75
N GLY A 106 16.68 -30.11 -0.90
CA GLY A 106 16.86 -31.39 -1.58
C GLY A 106 16.28 -32.57 -0.78
N SER A 107 16.27 -33.76 -1.39
CA SER A 107 15.69 -34.99 -0.78
C SER A 107 16.31 -35.40 0.55
N GLU A 108 17.56 -35.00 0.80
CA GLU A 108 18.30 -35.25 2.04
C GLU A 108 18.03 -34.19 3.13
N GLY A 109 17.10 -33.26 2.90
CA GLY A 109 16.77 -32.18 3.85
C GLY A 109 17.82 -31.06 3.93
N LYS A 110 18.78 -31.01 3.01
CA LYS A 110 19.80 -29.95 2.91
C LYS A 110 19.42 -28.92 1.86
N LEU A 111 19.96 -27.70 1.99
CA LEU A 111 19.87 -26.72 0.93
C LEU A 111 20.59 -27.25 -0.31
N GLU A 112 19.84 -27.42 -1.38
CA GLU A 112 20.32 -27.84 -2.68
C GLU A 112 19.67 -26.92 -3.70
N VAL A 113 20.44 -25.93 -4.15
CA VAL A 113 19.89 -24.77 -4.84
C VAL A 113 20.66 -24.54 -6.13
N ASP A 114 19.99 -24.76 -7.25
CA ASP A 114 20.44 -24.22 -8.53
C ASP A 114 19.93 -22.79 -8.73
N ARG A 115 20.60 -22.05 -9.62
CA ARG A 115 20.30 -20.64 -9.86
C ARG A 115 18.88 -20.40 -10.35
N GLU A 116 18.36 -21.26 -11.22
CA GLU A 116 17.03 -21.09 -11.80
C GLU A 116 15.95 -21.29 -10.72
N THR A 117 16.06 -22.35 -9.93
CA THR A 117 15.15 -22.61 -8.81
C THR A 117 15.17 -21.49 -7.78
N LEU A 118 16.36 -20.97 -7.43
CA LEU A 118 16.48 -19.82 -6.51
C LEU A 118 15.76 -18.58 -7.04
N GLN A 119 15.99 -18.24 -8.32
CA GLN A 119 15.35 -17.09 -8.95
C GLN A 119 13.82 -17.25 -8.97
N GLN A 120 13.32 -18.44 -9.32
CA GLN A 120 11.88 -18.71 -9.34
C GLN A 120 11.26 -18.63 -7.94
N ALA A 121 11.94 -19.16 -6.91
CA ALA A 121 11.50 -19.05 -5.53
C ALA A 121 11.49 -17.59 -5.07
N ALA A 122 12.56 -16.82 -5.31
CA ALA A 122 12.65 -15.41 -4.98
C ALA A 122 11.53 -14.57 -5.65
N ARG A 123 11.28 -14.79 -6.94
CA ARG A 123 10.15 -14.16 -7.65
C ARG A 123 8.81 -14.52 -7.01
N GLY A 124 8.61 -15.79 -6.65
CA GLY A 124 7.42 -16.26 -5.97
C GLY A 124 7.19 -15.56 -4.62
N VAL A 125 8.24 -15.41 -3.82
CA VAL A 125 8.22 -14.66 -2.56
C VAL A 125 7.81 -13.20 -2.81
N LEU A 126 8.45 -12.53 -3.76
CA LEU A 126 8.18 -11.13 -4.09
C LEU A 126 6.73 -10.92 -4.57
N ILE A 127 6.18 -11.85 -5.35
CA ILE A 127 4.78 -11.82 -5.80
C ILE A 127 3.81 -11.95 -4.61
N ASP A 128 4.11 -12.84 -3.64
CA ASP A 128 3.26 -13.01 -2.46
C ASP A 128 3.30 -11.80 -1.51
N VAL A 129 4.43 -11.08 -1.47
CA VAL A 129 4.67 -9.97 -0.54
C VAL A 129 4.29 -8.61 -1.12
N LEU A 130 4.77 -8.27 -2.31
CA LEU A 130 4.68 -6.90 -2.81
C LEU A 130 3.29 -6.60 -3.39
N SER A 131 2.67 -5.52 -2.90
CA SER A 131 1.36 -5.07 -3.37
C SER A 131 1.27 -3.55 -3.34
N CYS A 132 0.65 -2.98 -4.37
CA CYS A 132 0.33 -1.56 -4.48
C CYS A 132 -1.16 -1.27 -4.22
N ARG A 133 -1.94 -2.28 -3.79
CA ARG A 133 -3.37 -2.10 -3.51
C ARG A 133 -3.58 -1.16 -2.34
N GLU A 134 -4.61 -0.33 -2.41
CA GLU A 134 -4.97 0.64 -1.36
C GLU A 134 -5.78 -0.04 -0.24
N ASN A 135 -5.23 -1.08 0.37
CA ASN A 135 -5.85 -1.84 1.46
C ASN A 135 -4.79 -2.37 2.43
N ARG A 136 -5.16 -3.29 3.34
CA ARG A 136 -4.23 -3.86 4.34
C ARG A 136 -2.99 -4.56 3.76
N THR A 137 -2.97 -4.86 2.47
CA THR A 137 -1.83 -5.49 1.78
C THR A 137 -0.85 -4.49 1.19
N ASP A 138 -1.11 -3.19 1.28
CA ASP A 138 -0.28 -2.14 0.72
C ASP A 138 1.15 -2.15 1.29
N SER A 139 2.14 -2.46 0.46
CA SER A 139 3.56 -2.40 0.85
C SER A 139 4.08 -0.97 0.91
N GLY A 140 3.42 -0.02 0.26
CA GLY A 140 3.82 1.38 0.16
C GLY A 140 4.93 1.66 -0.83
N ILE A 141 5.80 2.61 -0.46
CA ILE A 141 6.79 3.15 -1.37
C ILE A 141 7.77 2.10 -1.90
N VAL A 142 8.02 1.04 -1.12
CA VAL A 142 8.90 -0.06 -1.56
C VAL A 142 8.33 -0.84 -2.74
N ALA A 143 7.01 -1.03 -2.85
CA ALA A 143 6.42 -1.67 -4.03
C ALA A 143 6.49 -0.76 -5.28
N ARG A 144 6.52 0.56 -5.06
CA ARG A 144 6.70 1.56 -6.12
C ARG A 144 8.13 1.50 -6.67
N LEU A 145 9.12 1.53 -5.76
CA LEU A 145 10.53 1.35 -6.08
C LEU A 145 10.80 0.01 -6.77
N ALA A 146 10.20 -1.08 -6.26
CA ALA A 146 10.36 -2.40 -6.83
C ALA A 146 9.87 -2.46 -8.29
N GLY A 147 8.67 -1.93 -8.56
CA GLY A 147 8.14 -1.93 -9.92
C GLY A 147 8.92 -1.00 -10.85
N ASP A 148 9.41 0.13 -10.37
CA ASP A 148 10.26 1.04 -11.16
C ASP A 148 11.57 0.34 -11.57
N ALA A 149 12.22 -0.32 -10.60
CA ALA A 149 13.49 -1.03 -10.81
C ALA A 149 13.40 -2.18 -11.83
N ILE A 150 12.24 -2.82 -11.98
CA ILE A 150 12.04 -3.94 -12.93
C ILE A 150 11.25 -3.55 -14.18
N GLY A 151 10.96 -2.26 -14.38
CA GLY A 151 10.22 -1.78 -15.54
C GLY A 151 8.76 -2.24 -15.58
N ALA A 152 8.09 -2.36 -14.42
CA ALA A 152 6.70 -2.79 -14.30
C ALA A 152 5.70 -1.86 -15.02
N ASP A 153 6.08 -0.62 -15.34
CA ASP A 153 5.29 0.28 -16.19
C ASP A 153 4.95 -0.34 -17.55
N GLY A 154 5.86 -1.15 -18.10
CA GLY A 154 5.64 -1.87 -19.36
C GLY A 154 4.46 -2.84 -19.32
N PHE A 155 4.07 -3.29 -18.12
CA PHE A 155 3.01 -4.27 -17.88
C PHE A 155 1.68 -3.62 -17.45
N LEU A 156 1.61 -2.29 -17.27
CA LEU A 156 0.36 -1.61 -16.91
C LEU A 156 -0.72 -1.78 -18.00
N PRO A 157 -1.99 -2.04 -17.65
CA PRO A 157 -3.05 -2.19 -18.64
C PRO A 157 -3.34 -0.87 -19.36
N ASN A 158 -4.02 -0.95 -20.50
CA ASN A 158 -4.57 0.23 -21.17
C ASN A 158 -5.69 0.84 -20.30
N MET A 159 -5.48 2.10 -19.91
CA MET A 159 -6.39 2.88 -19.07
C MET A 159 -7.35 3.75 -19.89
N GLY A 160 -7.29 3.68 -21.22
CA GLY A 160 -8.19 4.39 -22.14
C GLY A 160 -9.60 3.80 -22.20
N THR A 161 -10.10 3.25 -21.10
CA THR A 161 -11.41 2.60 -21.00
C THR A 161 -12.44 3.54 -20.38
N ASP A 162 -13.73 3.35 -20.68
CA ASP A 162 -14.78 4.17 -20.06
C ASP A 162 -14.75 4.05 -18.53
N GLU A 163 -14.41 2.86 -18.02
CA GLU A 163 -14.31 2.59 -16.59
C GLU A 163 -13.27 3.50 -15.92
N PHE A 164 -12.03 3.52 -16.39
CA PHE A 164 -10.99 4.34 -15.77
C PHE A 164 -11.20 5.83 -16.07
N LEU A 165 -11.52 6.20 -17.31
CA LEU A 165 -11.72 7.59 -17.69
C LEU A 165 -12.92 8.23 -16.99
N SER A 166 -13.91 7.45 -16.55
CA SER A 166 -15.01 7.95 -15.70
C SER A 166 -14.56 8.41 -14.31
N CYS A 167 -13.39 7.95 -13.85
CA CYS A 167 -12.81 8.28 -12.56
C CYS A 167 -12.00 9.58 -12.58
N LEU A 168 -11.86 10.24 -13.73
CA LEU A 168 -11.06 11.45 -13.89
C LEU A 168 -11.89 12.74 -13.70
N SER A 169 -11.24 13.79 -13.23
CA SER A 169 -11.78 15.15 -13.23
C SER A 169 -11.92 15.68 -14.67
N ARG A 170 -12.66 16.78 -14.87
CA ARG A 170 -12.70 17.43 -16.20
C ARG A 170 -11.30 17.84 -16.64
N ALA A 171 -10.55 18.49 -15.75
CA ALA A 171 -9.19 18.95 -16.05
C ALA A 171 -8.26 17.78 -16.40
N ALA A 172 -8.35 16.66 -15.67
CA ALA A 172 -7.58 15.46 -15.97
C ALA A 172 -7.96 14.84 -17.33
N LEU A 173 -9.25 14.77 -17.65
CA LEU A 173 -9.70 14.29 -18.98
C LEU A 173 -9.22 15.18 -20.11
N GLU A 174 -9.28 16.50 -19.94
CA GLU A 174 -8.76 17.45 -20.91
C GLU A 174 -7.23 17.37 -21.02
N GLY A 175 -6.54 17.11 -19.91
CA GLY A 175 -5.11 16.81 -19.90
C GLY A 175 -4.76 15.58 -20.74
N SER A 176 -5.57 14.51 -20.65
CA SER A 176 -5.43 13.31 -21.47
C SER A 176 -5.62 13.55 -22.98
N CYS A 177 -6.17 14.69 -23.40
CA CYS A 177 -6.30 15.06 -24.81
C CYS A 177 -5.00 15.63 -25.42
N LYS A 178 -4.07 16.13 -24.61
CA LYS A 178 -2.95 17.01 -25.03
C LYS A 178 -2.08 16.45 -26.15
N ASP A 179 -1.93 15.13 -26.22
CA ASP A 179 -1.08 14.44 -27.19
C ASP A 179 -1.88 13.52 -28.14
N THR A 180 -3.18 13.79 -28.25
CA THR A 180 -4.13 13.01 -29.06
C THR A 180 -4.81 13.92 -30.09
N PRO A 181 -5.36 13.37 -31.18
CA PRO A 181 -6.22 14.14 -32.09
C PRO A 181 -7.60 14.48 -31.47
N VAL A 182 -7.89 14.05 -30.24
CA VAL A 182 -9.17 14.28 -29.57
C VAL A 182 -9.21 15.68 -28.97
N LEU A 183 -10.16 16.50 -29.42
CA LEU A 183 -10.39 17.83 -28.83
C LEU A 183 -11.36 17.75 -27.63
N PRO A 184 -11.09 18.50 -26.54
CA PRO A 184 -12.06 18.72 -25.47
C PRO A 184 -13.41 19.22 -26.00
N ARG A 185 -14.49 18.58 -25.55
CA ARG A 185 -15.87 18.90 -25.93
C ARG A 185 -16.61 19.56 -24.76
N GLN A 186 -17.70 20.28 -25.07
CA GLN A 186 -18.51 20.98 -24.07
C GLN A 186 -19.03 20.05 -22.97
N LYS A 187 -19.37 18.80 -23.31
CA LYS A 187 -19.79 17.77 -22.35
C LYS A 187 -18.64 16.80 -22.11
N VAL A 188 -18.29 16.64 -20.83
CA VAL A 188 -17.24 15.71 -20.37
C VAL A 188 -17.49 14.27 -20.84
N LYS A 189 -18.76 13.85 -20.87
CA LYS A 189 -19.15 12.52 -21.38
C LYS A 189 -18.75 12.33 -22.85
N ASP A 190 -18.86 13.38 -23.66
CA ASP A 190 -18.56 13.31 -25.08
C ASP A 190 -17.04 13.32 -25.30
N THR A 191 -16.28 14.09 -24.52
CA THR A 191 -14.81 14.03 -24.51
C THR A 191 -14.34 12.63 -24.13
N ARG A 192 -14.91 12.07 -23.06
CA ARG A 192 -14.58 10.72 -22.60
C ARG A 192 -14.87 9.67 -23.67
N ALA A 193 -16.04 9.68 -24.29
CA ALA A 193 -16.37 8.73 -25.35
C ALA A 193 -15.40 8.82 -26.53
N ALA A 194 -14.90 10.02 -26.87
CA ALA A 194 -13.90 10.20 -27.91
C ALA A 194 -12.54 9.59 -27.54
N LEU A 195 -12.08 9.82 -26.30
CA LEU A 195 -10.85 9.24 -25.79
C LEU A 195 -10.95 7.72 -25.73
N VAL A 196 -12.08 7.17 -25.28
CA VAL A 196 -12.33 5.72 -25.29
C VAL A 196 -12.24 5.16 -26.70
N GLU A 197 -12.80 5.84 -27.70
CA GLU A 197 -12.72 5.39 -29.09
C GLU A 197 -11.27 5.41 -29.60
N HIS A 198 -10.55 6.50 -29.35
CA HIS A 198 -9.16 6.66 -29.77
C HIS A 198 -8.24 5.60 -29.13
N PHE A 199 -8.37 5.37 -27.83
CA PHE A 199 -7.55 4.42 -27.10
C PHE A 199 -7.99 2.95 -27.26
N LYS A 200 -8.90 2.63 -28.18
CA LYS A 200 -9.05 1.24 -28.65
C LYS A 200 -7.84 0.80 -29.47
N GLU A 201 -7.26 1.74 -30.23
CA GLU A 201 -6.13 1.48 -31.12
C GLU A 201 -4.80 1.88 -30.48
N GLU A 202 -4.81 2.86 -29.58
CA GLU A 202 -3.62 3.35 -28.88
C GLU A 202 -3.63 3.01 -27.38
N ARG A 203 -2.44 2.73 -26.83
CA ARG A 203 -2.28 2.45 -25.41
C ARG A 203 -2.19 3.75 -24.62
N PHE A 204 -3.11 3.93 -23.68
CA PHE A 204 -3.06 5.02 -22.72
C PHE A 204 -2.70 4.51 -21.32
N VAL A 205 -1.70 5.12 -20.69
CA VAL A 205 -1.37 4.90 -19.28
C VAL A 205 -1.39 6.25 -18.60
N HIS A 206 -2.22 6.40 -17.56
CA HIS A 206 -2.31 7.67 -16.85
C HIS A 206 -1.07 7.88 -15.96
N PRO A 207 -0.48 9.09 -15.90
CA PRO A 207 0.74 9.35 -15.13
C PRO A 207 0.63 8.97 -13.65
N SER A 208 -0.56 9.09 -13.07
CA SER A 208 -0.80 8.69 -11.67
C SER A 208 -0.67 7.19 -11.43
N ALA A 209 -0.50 6.35 -12.46
CA ALA A 209 -0.36 4.91 -12.37
C ALA A 209 1.07 4.40 -12.56
N LEU A 210 1.95 5.19 -13.17
CA LEU A 210 3.38 4.84 -13.37
C LEU A 210 4.05 4.47 -12.06
N PHE A 211 5.14 3.70 -12.06
CA PHE A 211 5.80 3.12 -10.89
C PHE A 211 6.73 4.06 -10.13
N ALA A 212 7.39 4.97 -10.84
CA ALA A 212 8.26 5.98 -10.24
C ALA A 212 7.62 6.61 -8.99
N PRO A 213 8.28 6.54 -7.81
CA PRO A 213 7.75 7.14 -6.60
C PRO A 213 7.75 8.67 -6.72
N ASP A 214 6.84 9.31 -6.00
CA ASP A 214 6.89 10.76 -5.85
C ASP A 214 8.19 11.15 -5.13
N ALA A 215 8.97 12.06 -5.73
CA ALA A 215 10.29 12.43 -5.23
C ALA A 215 10.26 12.99 -3.80
N THR A 216 9.20 13.73 -3.45
CA THR A 216 9.06 14.30 -2.10
C THR A 216 8.76 13.19 -1.09
N LYS A 217 7.84 12.28 -1.41
CA LYS A 217 7.53 11.13 -0.55
C LYS A 217 8.74 10.21 -0.38
N LEU A 218 9.52 10.01 -1.45
CA LEU A 218 10.75 9.24 -1.40
C LEU A 218 11.79 9.88 -0.49
N ALA A 219 12.05 11.17 -0.66
CA ALA A 219 12.97 11.91 0.21
C ALA A 219 12.55 11.83 1.68
N SER A 220 11.26 12.03 1.97
CA SER A 220 10.73 11.90 3.34
C SER A 220 10.87 10.48 3.90
N TRP A 221 10.67 9.45 3.08
CA TRP A 221 10.87 8.06 3.50
C TRP A 221 12.35 7.78 3.80
N LEU A 222 13.27 8.27 2.96
CA LEU A 222 14.71 8.13 3.18
C LEU A 222 15.15 8.79 4.49
N VAL A 223 14.80 10.06 4.71
CA VAL A 223 15.13 10.79 5.95
C VAL A 223 14.57 10.09 7.19
N LYS A 224 13.37 9.51 7.11
CA LYS A 224 12.78 8.77 8.22
C LYS A 224 13.58 7.52 8.62
N HIS A 225 14.32 6.93 7.69
CA HIS A 225 15.04 5.68 7.85
C HIS A 225 16.57 5.85 7.74
N GLU A 226 17.08 7.09 7.79
CA GLU A 226 18.49 7.34 8.04
C GLU A 226 18.84 6.81 9.44
N ALA A 227 19.90 6.01 9.53
CA ALA A 227 20.36 5.48 10.80
C ALA A 227 20.75 6.65 11.73
N SER A 228 20.06 6.77 12.87
CA SER A 228 20.59 7.55 13.98
C SER A 228 21.78 6.78 14.58
N GLU A 229 22.92 7.44 14.72
CA GLU A 229 24.14 6.89 15.34
C GLU A 229 23.96 6.39 16.79
N ASP A 230 22.75 6.52 17.37
CA ASP A 230 22.39 6.18 18.75
C ASP A 230 21.68 4.82 18.92
N ASP A 231 21.33 4.09 17.86
CA ASP A 231 20.58 2.81 17.98
C ASP A 231 21.48 1.60 18.32
N ASP A 232 22.80 1.78 18.40
CA ASP A 232 23.78 0.71 18.69
C ASP A 232 24.18 0.60 20.18
N LEU A 233 23.54 1.34 21.11
CA LEU A 233 23.99 1.42 22.53
C LEU A 233 22.91 1.14 23.60
N ASP A 234 21.93 0.28 23.35
CA ASP A 234 21.12 -0.30 24.44
C ASP A 234 21.09 -1.83 24.44
N GLU A 235 22.26 -2.43 24.20
CA GLU A 235 22.54 -3.80 24.67
C GLU A 235 23.38 -3.74 25.97
N GLY A 236 22.67 -3.69 27.11
CA GLY A 236 23.17 -4.27 28.36
C GLY A 236 23.23 -3.34 29.56
N ALA A 237 22.21 -3.43 30.44
CA ALA A 237 22.41 -3.48 31.90
C ALA A 237 21.10 -3.86 32.61
N GLY A 238 20.98 -5.14 32.96
CA GLY A 238 19.93 -5.64 33.84
C GLY A 238 20.28 -7.07 34.27
N GLU A 239 21.34 -7.21 35.07
CA GLU A 239 21.79 -8.50 35.62
C GLU A 239 20.68 -9.24 36.41
N PRO A 240 20.78 -10.58 36.48
CA PRO A 240 19.78 -11.45 37.08
C PRO A 240 19.97 -11.54 38.60
N ASP A 241 18.96 -11.21 39.40
CA ASP A 241 18.98 -11.56 40.82
C ASP A 241 18.61 -13.03 40.99
N SER A 242 19.63 -13.81 41.36
CA SER A 242 19.55 -15.23 41.67
C SER A 242 19.49 -15.38 43.19
N THR A 243 18.31 -15.69 43.73
CA THR A 243 18.19 -16.36 45.03
C THR A 243 17.11 -17.43 44.99
N GLU A 244 17.55 -18.66 44.75
CA GLU A 244 16.93 -19.90 45.24
C GLU A 244 17.04 -19.98 46.79
N PRO A 245 16.28 -20.82 47.56
CA PRO A 245 15.95 -22.21 47.19
C PRO A 245 14.64 -22.86 47.72
N ASN A 246 14.22 -23.89 46.97
CA ASN A 246 13.76 -25.21 47.44
C ASN A 246 12.47 -25.35 48.27
N GLU A 247 11.41 -25.86 47.65
CA GLU A 247 10.47 -26.78 48.31
C GLU A 247 10.11 -27.93 47.35
N ALA A 248 10.26 -29.15 47.87
CA ALA A 248 10.26 -30.44 47.19
C ALA A 248 8.85 -30.89 46.73
N PRO A 249 8.72 -31.90 45.85
CA PRO A 249 7.45 -32.32 45.28
C PRO A 249 6.66 -33.19 46.26
N ASP A 250 5.37 -32.90 46.44
CA ASP A 250 4.44 -33.76 47.18
C ASP A 250 3.93 -34.87 46.25
N GLU A 251 4.66 -36.00 46.21
CA GLU A 251 4.11 -37.30 45.86
C GLU A 251 4.06 -38.18 47.12
N GLY A 252 2.84 -38.50 47.57
CA GLY A 252 2.59 -39.74 48.31
C GLY A 252 1.70 -39.62 49.54
N ALA A 253 0.39 -39.86 49.36
CA ALA A 253 -0.48 -40.29 50.44
C ALA A 253 -1.44 -41.40 49.97
N TYR A 254 -0.87 -42.61 49.85
CA TYR A 254 -1.64 -43.84 50.01
C TYR A 254 -1.53 -44.26 51.49
N GLY A 255 -2.64 -44.25 52.21
CA GLY A 255 -2.75 -44.77 53.57
C GLY A 255 -4.01 -45.62 53.71
N VAL A 256 -3.81 -46.93 53.86
CA VAL A 256 -4.83 -47.94 54.15
C VAL A 256 -4.90 -48.15 55.67
N ALA A 257 -6.11 -48.13 56.27
CA ALA A 257 -6.67 -49.14 57.20
C ALA A 257 -7.58 -48.60 58.34
N ALA A 258 -8.67 -49.33 58.57
CA ALA A 258 -9.54 -49.48 59.77
C ALA A 258 -10.47 -48.30 60.13
N GLU A 259 -11.77 -48.47 60.44
CA GLU A 259 -12.62 -49.60 60.85
C GLU A 259 -13.91 -49.71 60.00
#